data_AF-I7CJR9-F1
#
_entry.id   AF-I7CJR9-F1
#
_cell.length_a   1.000
_cell.length_b   1.000
_cell.length_c   1.000
_cell.angle_alpha   90.00
_cell.angle_beta   90.00
_cell.angle_gamma   90.00
#
_symmetry.space_group_name_H-M   'P 1'
#
loop_
_entity.id
_entity.type
_entity.pdbx_description
1 polymer ?
#
loop_
_entity_poly.entity_id
_entity_poly.type
_entity_poly.pdbx_seq_one_letter_code
_entity_poly.pdbx_strand_id
1 'polypeptide(L)'
;MFLTASAKFAGSALAVTGVAGASYAVLGPSFNRESNVTTFEILGDQYIPKLEIACTNKPDRLTVLDLSLRNEDFQFKCDYKAISEKEAYISKELKVDGARQASEKAPRDNLTCTPEASENTKYQCVYTASNGAKDKELQESDPSMQDKDPTAKFLRPKD
;
A
#
# COMPACT_ATOMS: atom_id res chain seq x y z
N MET A 1 32.72 -38.08 48.94
CA MET A 1 31.84 -36.93 48.68
C MET A 1 31.81 -36.69 47.18
N PHE A 2 30.85 -37.26 46.45
CA PHE A 2 30.49 -36.83 45.10
C PHE A 2 29.01 -37.12 44.88
N LEU A 3 28.34 -36.10 44.36
CA LEU A 3 26.91 -35.96 44.16
C LEU A 3 26.40 -36.75 42.94
N THR A 4 25.12 -37.07 43.03
CA THR A 4 24.17 -37.56 42.01
C THR A 4 24.18 -36.81 40.68
N ALA A 5 23.95 -37.53 39.57
CA ALA A 5 23.07 -37.06 38.50
C ALA A 5 22.63 -38.22 37.58
N SER A 6 21.33 -38.48 37.58
CA SER A 6 20.62 -39.43 36.72
C SER A 6 20.34 -38.77 35.36
N ALA A 7 20.61 -39.47 34.26
CA ALA A 7 20.07 -39.12 32.95
C ALA A 7 19.52 -40.38 32.27
N LYS A 8 18.19 -40.53 32.31
CA LYS A 8 17.43 -41.41 31.42
C LYS A 8 17.07 -40.59 30.19
N PHE A 9 17.48 -41.03 29.00
CA PHE A 9 16.78 -40.69 27.76
C PHE A 9 16.40 -41.98 27.05
N ALA A 10 15.11 -42.26 27.17
CA ALA A 10 14.36 -43.25 26.42
C ALA A 10 14.03 -42.70 25.03
N GLY A 11 13.78 -43.60 24.07
CA GLY A 11 12.94 -43.30 22.92
C GLY A 11 13.58 -43.52 21.55
N SER A 12 13.91 -44.77 21.24
CA SER A 12 14.20 -45.20 19.87
C SER A 12 12.90 -45.43 19.08
N ALA A 13 13.03 -45.26 17.75
CA ALA A 13 12.16 -45.76 16.68
C ALA A 13 10.98 -44.88 16.24
N LEU A 14 11.29 -43.92 15.35
CA LEU A 14 10.35 -43.49 14.31
C LEU A 14 10.33 -44.57 13.22
N ALA A 15 9.25 -45.34 13.17
CA ALA A 15 8.90 -46.15 12.01
C ALA A 15 8.29 -45.22 10.95
N VAL A 16 8.99 -45.03 9.82
CA VAL A 16 8.42 -44.41 8.63
C VAL A 16 8.43 -45.46 7.52
N THR A 17 7.33 -46.20 7.42
CA THR A 17 6.96 -46.94 6.23
C THR A 17 6.20 -46.01 5.30
N GLY A 18 6.68 -45.86 4.06
CA GLY A 18 6.01 -45.07 3.03
C GLY A 18 6.90 -44.78 1.83
N VAL A 19 7.24 -45.81 1.05
CA VAL A 19 7.79 -45.65 -0.30
C VAL A 19 6.64 -45.39 -1.27
N ALA A 20 6.62 -44.22 -1.91
CA ALA A 20 6.09 -44.03 -3.27
C ALA A 20 6.48 -42.64 -3.81
N GLY A 21 7.14 -42.62 -4.97
CA GLY A 21 7.27 -41.43 -5.80
C GLY A 21 8.67 -40.81 -5.82
N ALA A 22 9.53 -41.33 -6.70
CA ALA A 22 10.72 -40.61 -7.13
C ALA A 22 10.31 -39.29 -7.81
N SER A 23 10.86 -38.17 -7.35
CA SER A 23 11.06 -36.96 -8.15
C SER A 23 12.26 -36.23 -7.58
N TYR A 24 13.40 -36.47 -8.21
CA TYR A 24 14.61 -35.69 -8.06
C TYR A 24 14.31 -34.28 -8.57
N ALA A 25 13.89 -33.38 -7.70
CA ALA A 25 13.91 -31.96 -8.01
C ALA A 25 15.36 -31.49 -7.84
N VAL A 26 16.07 -31.42 -8.97
CA VAL A 26 17.34 -30.71 -9.09
C VAL A 26 17.13 -29.30 -8.56
N LEU A 27 17.82 -28.97 -7.46
CA LEU A 27 17.91 -27.62 -6.91
C LEU A 27 18.68 -26.73 -7.91
N GLY A 28 17.97 -26.19 -8.91
CA GLY A 28 18.35 -24.99 -9.66
C GLY A 28 17.61 -23.79 -9.07
N PRO A 29 18.20 -22.58 -9.12
CA PRO A 29 17.78 -21.46 -8.29
C PRO A 29 16.34 -21.07 -8.66
N SER A 30 15.43 -21.21 -7.70
CA SER A 30 14.08 -20.68 -7.83
C SER A 30 14.20 -19.17 -8.07
N PHE A 31 13.96 -18.76 -9.31
CA PHE A 31 13.48 -17.41 -9.60
C PHE A 31 12.28 -17.17 -8.70
N ASN A 32 12.46 -16.36 -7.66
CA ASN A 32 11.35 -15.76 -6.94
C ASN A 32 10.49 -15.07 -8.00
N ARG A 33 9.30 -15.61 -8.28
CA ARG A 33 8.28 -14.88 -9.03
C ARG A 33 7.86 -13.71 -8.14
N GLU A 34 8.55 -12.59 -8.30
CA GLU A 34 8.08 -11.29 -7.84
C GLU A 34 6.63 -11.12 -8.31
N SER A 35 5.72 -10.78 -7.40
CA SER A 35 4.32 -10.53 -7.75
C SER A 35 4.28 -9.50 -8.88
N ASN A 36 3.57 -9.80 -9.98
CA ASN A 36 3.41 -8.87 -11.09
C ASN A 36 2.54 -7.66 -10.70
N VAL A 37 1.90 -7.69 -9.53
CA VAL A 37 1.02 -6.62 -9.03
C VAL A 37 1.50 -6.16 -7.66
N THR A 38 1.54 -4.84 -7.47
CA THR A 38 1.68 -4.19 -6.17
C THR A 38 0.33 -3.56 -5.82
N THR A 39 -0.21 -3.86 -4.65
CA THR A 39 -1.44 -3.23 -4.16
C THR A 39 -1.08 -2.17 -3.13
N PHE A 40 -1.55 -0.95 -3.35
CA PHE A 40 -1.50 0.11 -2.36
C PHE A 40 -2.84 0.19 -1.64
N GLU A 41 -2.79 0.38 -0.32
CA GLU A 41 -3.97 0.50 0.52
C GLU A 41 -4.02 1.87 1.18
N ILE A 42 -5.16 2.55 1.04
CA ILE A 42 -5.52 3.65 1.92
C ILE A 42 -6.28 3.04 3.08
N LEU A 43 -5.72 3.16 4.29
CA LEU A 43 -6.33 2.66 5.50
C LEU A 43 -7.58 3.48 5.80
N GLY A 44 -8.71 2.79 5.84
CA GLY A 44 -9.99 3.42 6.13
C GLY A 44 -10.18 3.66 7.63
N ASP A 45 -10.88 4.75 7.95
CA ASP A 45 -11.37 5.08 9.29
C ASP A 45 -12.83 5.57 9.21
N GLN A 46 -13.33 6.20 10.27
CA GLN A 46 -14.70 6.72 10.31
C GLN A 46 -14.94 7.93 9.39
N TYR A 47 -13.88 8.55 8.87
CA TYR A 47 -13.93 9.74 8.01
C TYR A 47 -13.43 9.47 6.59
N ILE A 48 -12.47 8.58 6.41
CA ILE A 48 -11.88 8.27 5.11
C ILE A 48 -12.18 6.80 4.77
N PRO A 49 -12.80 6.51 3.61
CA PRO A 49 -13.08 5.14 3.22
C PRO A 49 -11.79 4.38 2.89
N LYS A 50 -11.79 3.06 3.13
CA LYS A 50 -10.69 2.18 2.72
C LYS A 50 -10.65 2.10 1.19
N LEU A 51 -9.47 2.28 0.60
CA LEU A 51 -9.25 2.07 -0.84
C LEU A 51 -8.15 1.04 -1.09
N GLU A 52 -8.34 0.23 -2.13
CA GLU A 52 -7.31 -0.68 -2.65
C GLU A 52 -7.03 -0.34 -4.11
N ILE A 53 -5.77 -0.04 -4.42
CA ILE A 53 -5.29 0.36 -5.74
C ILE A 53 -4.28 -0.69 -6.22
N ALA A 54 -4.70 -1.53 -7.15
CA ALA A 54 -3.87 -2.57 -7.72
C ALA A 54 -3.08 -2.04 -8.93
N CYS A 55 -1.75 -2.03 -8.81
CA CYS A 55 -0.84 -1.54 -9.83
C CYS A 55 -0.05 -2.68 -10.45
N THR A 56 -0.17 -2.87 -11.76
CA THR A 56 0.69 -3.79 -12.51
C THR A 56 2.12 -3.27 -12.51
N ASN A 57 3.06 -4.06 -12.02
CA ASN A 57 4.48 -3.73 -11.97
C ASN A 57 5.06 -3.69 -13.39
N LYS A 58 5.87 -2.66 -13.66
CA LYS A 58 6.58 -2.52 -14.93
C LYS A 58 8.03 -2.95 -14.75
N PRO A 59 8.62 -3.69 -15.71
CA PRO A 59 10.04 -4.01 -15.66
C PRO A 59 10.85 -2.71 -15.62
N ASP A 60 11.92 -2.71 -14.84
CA ASP A 60 12.86 -1.59 -14.69
C ASP A 60 12.25 -0.27 -14.18
N ARG A 61 11.07 -0.34 -13.55
CA ARG A 61 10.38 0.81 -12.96
C ARG A 61 10.00 0.51 -11.52
N LEU A 62 10.06 1.54 -10.70
CA LEU A 62 9.47 1.52 -9.38
C LEU A 62 7.99 1.87 -9.49
N THR A 63 7.12 0.95 -9.10
CA THR A 63 5.69 1.21 -8.94
C THR A 63 5.47 2.02 -7.67
N VAL A 64 4.78 3.17 -7.78
CA VAL A 64 4.48 4.06 -6.65
C VAL A 64 3.01 4.48 -6.68
N LEU A 65 2.48 4.86 -5.53
CA LEU A 65 1.18 5.51 -5.44
C LEU A 65 1.34 7.02 -5.68
N ASP A 66 0.54 7.57 -6.58
CA ASP A 66 0.42 9.02 -6.79
C ASP A 66 -0.90 9.53 -6.19
N LEU A 67 -0.83 10.71 -5.59
CA LEU A 67 -1.98 11.46 -5.09
C LEU A 67 -1.98 12.83 -5.77
N SER A 68 -3.03 13.11 -6.53
CA SER A 68 -3.19 14.36 -7.26
C SER A 68 -4.63 14.86 -7.18
N LEU A 69 -4.87 16.11 -7.58
CA LEU A 69 -6.21 16.68 -7.66
C LEU A 69 -6.68 16.59 -9.11
N ARG A 70 -7.85 16.00 -9.33
CA ARG A 70 -8.52 16.01 -10.63
C ARG A 70 -9.87 16.70 -10.49
N ASN A 71 -9.98 17.89 -11.08
CA ASN A 71 -11.10 18.80 -10.86
C ASN A 71 -11.25 19.15 -9.36
N GLU A 72 -12.21 18.53 -8.70
CA GLU A 72 -12.52 18.69 -7.27
C GLU A 72 -12.30 17.40 -6.47
N ASP A 73 -11.94 16.30 -7.15
CA ASP A 73 -11.74 14.99 -6.53
C ASP A 73 -10.25 14.72 -6.28
N PHE A 74 -9.94 14.18 -5.10
CA PHE A 74 -8.63 13.64 -4.79
C PHE A 74 -8.46 12.30 -5.53
N GLN A 75 -7.52 12.26 -6.47
CA GLN A 75 -7.24 11.10 -7.31
C GLN A 75 -6.05 10.33 -6.76
N PHE A 76 -6.26 9.05 -6.47
CA PHE A 76 -5.24 8.05 -6.21
C PHE A 76 -5.04 7.23 -7.48
N LYS A 77 -3.79 7.05 -7.94
CA LYS A 77 -3.50 6.23 -9.12
C LYS A 77 -2.10 5.63 -9.07
N CYS A 78 -1.87 4.65 -9.92
CA CYS A 78 -0.56 4.07 -10.14
C CYS A 78 0.34 5.05 -10.90
N ASP A 79 1.58 5.23 -10.43
CA ASP A 79 2.64 5.92 -11.15
C ASP A 79 3.93 5.07 -11.15
N TYR A 80 4.85 5.41 -12.05
CA TYR A 80 6.03 4.60 -12.35
C TYR A 80 7.28 5.46 -12.47
N LYS A 81 8.15 5.35 -11.47
CA LYS A 81 9.40 6.13 -11.37
C LYS A 81 10.62 5.31 -11.77
N ALA A 82 11.75 5.97 -11.98
CA ALA A 82 12.99 5.24 -12.19
C ALA A 82 13.39 4.52 -10.89
N ILE A 83 13.93 3.30 -11.00
CA ILE A 83 14.39 2.53 -9.83
C ILE A 83 15.48 3.30 -9.05
N SER A 84 16.28 4.11 -9.74
CA SER A 84 17.30 4.97 -9.12
C SER A 84 16.72 6.02 -8.17
N GLU A 85 15.43 6.33 -8.25
CA GLU A 85 14.74 7.30 -7.40
C GLU A 85 14.08 6.65 -6.17
N LYS A 86 14.33 5.36 -5.92
CA LYS A 86 13.66 4.58 -4.87
C LYS A 86 13.58 5.28 -3.51
N GLU A 87 14.71 5.78 -3.01
CA GLU A 87 14.79 6.45 -1.71
C GLU A 87 13.96 7.75 -1.64
N ALA A 88 13.66 8.38 -2.79
CA ALA A 88 12.86 9.59 -2.85
C ALA A 88 11.34 9.34 -2.80
N TYR A 89 10.91 8.10 -3.06
CA TYR A 89 9.49 7.73 -3.15
C TYR A 89 9.07 6.67 -2.12
N ILE A 90 10.01 5.86 -1.65
CA ILE A 90 9.76 4.96 -0.52
C ILE A 90 9.56 5.80 0.74
N SER A 91 8.48 5.51 1.46
CA SER A 91 8.10 6.20 2.69
C SER A 91 7.82 7.71 2.53
N LYS A 92 7.58 8.17 1.30
CA LYS A 92 7.22 9.57 1.04
C LYS A 92 5.79 9.85 1.48
N GLU A 93 5.60 10.94 2.23
CA GLU A 93 4.29 11.52 2.48
C GLU A 93 3.69 12.04 1.17
N LEU A 94 2.46 11.63 0.88
CA LEU A 94 1.70 12.12 -0.26
C LEU A 94 0.84 13.29 0.22
N LYS A 95 0.91 14.44 -0.47
CA LYS A 95 0.14 15.62 -0.10
C LYS A 95 -0.38 16.33 -1.33
N VAL A 96 -1.66 16.71 -1.28
CA VAL A 96 -2.31 17.49 -2.33
C VAL A 96 -3.26 18.51 -1.73
N ASP A 97 -3.28 19.71 -2.31
CA ASP A 97 -4.26 20.74 -2.00
C ASP A 97 -5.52 20.52 -2.85
N GLY A 98 -6.71 20.66 -2.25
CA GLY A 98 -8.00 20.54 -2.93
C GLY A 98 -8.33 21.74 -3.82
N ALA A 99 -9.54 21.84 -4.36
CA ALA A 99 -9.88 22.82 -5.41
C ALA A 99 -9.66 24.29 -4.98
N ARG A 100 -9.36 25.18 -5.93
CA ARG A 100 -9.22 26.62 -5.64
C ARG A 100 -10.57 27.17 -5.21
N GLN A 101 -10.63 27.74 -4.01
CA GLN A 101 -11.80 28.51 -3.57
C GLN A 101 -11.88 29.85 -4.30
N ALA A 102 -13.01 30.55 -4.20
CA ALA A 102 -13.36 31.76 -4.96
C ALA A 102 -12.33 32.91 -4.94
N SER A 103 -11.29 32.86 -4.11
CA SER A 103 -10.15 33.78 -4.16
C SER A 103 -8.82 33.02 -4.12
N GLU A 104 -7.81 33.48 -4.88
CA GLU A 104 -6.47 32.86 -4.92
C GLU A 104 -5.74 32.84 -3.57
N LYS A 105 -6.20 33.62 -2.59
CA LYS A 105 -5.61 33.73 -1.25
C LYS A 105 -6.39 32.97 -0.18
N ALA A 106 -7.53 32.38 -0.51
CA ALA A 106 -8.29 31.60 0.44
C ALA A 106 -7.54 30.30 0.78
N PRO A 107 -7.53 29.86 2.06
CA PRO A 107 -6.98 28.57 2.41
C PRO A 107 -7.68 27.47 1.62
N ARG A 108 -6.92 26.49 1.16
CA ARG A 108 -7.44 25.29 0.48
C ARG A 108 -7.55 24.18 1.50
N ASP A 109 -8.53 23.31 1.29
CA ASP A 109 -8.49 21.99 1.89
C ASP A 109 -7.25 21.22 1.39
N ASN A 110 -6.84 20.19 2.13
CA ASN A 110 -5.76 19.32 1.71
C ASN A 110 -6.02 17.89 2.17
N LEU A 111 -5.45 16.95 1.43
CA LEU A 111 -5.37 15.54 1.80
C LEU A 111 -3.89 15.18 1.94
N THR A 112 -3.53 14.69 3.13
CA THR A 112 -2.17 14.24 3.44
C THR A 112 -2.22 12.76 3.80
N CYS A 113 -1.41 11.94 3.15
CA CYS A 113 -1.35 10.49 3.37
C CYS A 113 0.07 10.08 3.73
N THR A 114 0.24 9.57 4.95
CA THR A 114 1.53 9.16 5.51
C THR A 114 1.64 7.64 5.42
N PRO A 115 2.76 7.11 4.88
CA PRO A 115 2.98 5.67 4.83
C PRO A 115 3.14 5.08 6.24
N GLU A 116 2.64 3.86 6.44
CA GLU A 116 2.80 3.14 7.68
C GLU A 116 4.26 2.67 7.83
N ALA A 117 4.87 2.88 9.01
CA ALA A 117 6.31 2.68 9.21
C ALA A 117 6.81 1.25 8.89
N SER A 118 5.93 0.26 8.95
CA SER A 118 6.25 -1.15 8.70
C SER A 118 5.97 -1.57 7.25
N GLU A 119 5.19 -0.79 6.48
CA GLU A 119 4.65 -1.19 5.18
C GLU A 119 4.55 0.00 4.21
N ASN A 120 5.45 0.04 3.22
CA ASN A 120 5.51 1.13 2.23
C ASN A 120 4.36 1.14 1.21
N THR A 121 3.38 0.25 1.37
CA THR A 121 2.20 0.14 0.51
C THR A 121 0.91 0.52 1.22
N LYS A 122 0.97 0.79 2.54
CA LYS A 122 -0.19 1.20 3.34
C LYS A 122 -0.05 2.65 3.75
N TYR A 123 -1.12 3.41 3.60
CA TYR A 123 -1.14 4.84 3.90
C TYR A 123 -2.30 5.19 4.83
N GLN A 124 -2.01 5.94 5.89
CA GLN A 124 -3.01 6.60 6.69
C GLN A 124 -3.20 8.02 6.16
N CYS A 125 -4.42 8.36 5.76
CA CYS A 125 -4.73 9.71 5.27
C CYS A 125 -5.41 10.56 6.35
N VAL A 126 -5.25 11.88 6.22
CA VAL A 126 -5.95 12.91 7.00
C VAL A 126 -6.40 14.00 6.04
N TYR A 127 -7.70 14.24 6.00
CA TYR A 127 -8.28 15.39 5.32
C TYR A 127 -8.33 16.60 6.27
N THR A 128 -7.84 17.74 5.80
CA THR A 128 -7.95 19.03 6.52
C THR A 128 -8.73 20.01 5.66
N ALA A 129 -9.88 20.47 6.15
CA ALA A 129 -10.69 21.47 5.47
C ALA A 129 -9.98 22.84 5.45
N SER A 130 -10.44 23.75 4.60
CA SER A 130 -9.86 25.10 4.47
C SER A 130 -9.87 25.92 5.77
N ASN A 131 -10.79 25.64 6.69
CA ASN A 131 -10.84 26.28 8.01
C ASN A 131 -9.91 25.61 9.04
N GLY A 132 -9.12 24.60 8.64
CA GLY A 132 -8.25 23.82 9.51
C GLY A 132 -8.96 22.68 10.26
N ALA A 133 -10.27 22.51 10.08
CA ALA A 133 -10.99 21.40 10.68
C ALA A 133 -10.52 20.07 10.07
N LYS A 134 -10.23 19.12 10.94
CA LYS A 134 -10.00 17.72 10.58
C LYS A 134 -11.32 16.97 10.71
N ASP A 135 -11.32 15.67 10.44
CA ASP A 135 -12.46 14.79 10.73
C ASP A 135 -13.72 15.08 9.89
N LYS A 136 -13.55 15.67 8.71
CA LYS A 136 -14.63 15.76 7.72
C LYS A 136 -14.64 14.48 6.88
N GLU A 137 -15.81 13.86 6.77
CA GLU A 137 -16.00 12.66 5.98
C GLU A 137 -15.69 12.91 4.49
N LEU A 138 -14.89 12.01 3.92
CA LEU A 138 -14.72 11.82 2.49
C LEU A 138 -15.60 10.65 2.04
N GLN A 139 -15.99 10.67 0.77
CA GLN A 139 -16.68 9.56 0.13
C GLN A 139 -16.01 9.21 -1.19
N GLU A 140 -16.11 7.93 -1.58
CA GLU A 140 -15.73 7.51 -2.93
C GLU A 140 -16.56 8.29 -3.97
N SER A 141 -15.88 8.81 -4.99
CA SER A 141 -16.52 9.41 -6.15
C SER A 141 -16.18 8.63 -7.41
N ASP A 142 -17.08 8.69 -8.39
CA ASP A 142 -16.81 8.21 -9.74
C ASP A 142 -17.04 9.35 -10.74
N PRO A 143 -16.05 10.23 -10.95
CA PRO A 143 -16.22 11.35 -11.86
C PRO A 143 -16.51 10.84 -13.27
N SER A 144 -17.65 11.25 -13.83
CA SER A 144 -18.05 10.89 -15.19
C SER A 144 -17.23 11.69 -16.22
N MET A 145 -16.09 11.18 -16.68
CA MET A 145 -15.40 11.69 -17.88
C MET A 145 -14.62 10.61 -18.66
N GLN A 146 -14.47 10.88 -19.97
CA GLN A 146 -13.57 10.21 -20.93
C GLN A 146 -12.13 10.25 -20.38
N ASP A 147 -11.33 9.20 -20.58
CA ASP A 147 -10.02 8.95 -19.94
C ASP A 147 -10.10 8.58 -18.45
N LYS A 148 -10.77 7.46 -18.17
CA LYS A 148 -10.62 6.72 -16.91
C LYS A 148 -9.36 5.87 -16.99
N ASP A 149 -8.33 6.26 -16.24
CA ASP A 149 -7.36 5.28 -15.76
C ASP A 149 -8.15 4.25 -14.93
N PRO A 150 -8.22 2.98 -15.35
CA PRO A 150 -9.05 1.97 -14.67
C PRO A 150 -8.54 1.63 -13.27
N THR A 151 -7.31 2.01 -12.94
CA THR A 151 -6.73 1.82 -11.60
C THR A 151 -6.99 3.01 -10.68
N ALA A 152 -7.44 4.15 -11.22
CA ALA A 152 -7.64 5.34 -10.42
C ALA A 152 -8.85 5.21 -9.49
N LYS A 153 -8.66 5.65 -8.25
CA LYS A 153 -9.71 5.80 -7.24
C LYS A 153 -9.83 7.26 -6.88
N PHE A 154 -11.05 7.70 -6.57
CA PHE A 154 -11.34 9.11 -6.31
C PHE A 154 -12.06 9.25 -4.99
N LEU A 155 -11.64 10.25 -4.22
CA LEU A 155 -12.33 10.69 -3.01
C LEU A 155 -12.74 12.15 -3.15
N ARG A 156 -13.87 12.50 -2.57
CA ARG A 156 -14.30 13.90 -2.42
C ARG A 156 -14.86 14.16 -1.03
N PRO A 157 -14.81 15.41 -0.55
CA PRO A 157 -15.54 15.79 0.64
C PRO A 157 -17.02 15.44 0.50
N LYS A 158 -17.59 14.87 1.54
CA LYS A 158 -19.04 14.70 1.67
C LYS A 158 -19.68 16.07 1.89
N ASP A 159 -20.75 16.34 1.14
CA ASP A 159 -21.52 17.58 1.23
C ASP A 159 -22.36 17.63 2.52
#